data_AF-A0AAN7EYZ9-F1
#
_entry.id   AF-A0AAN7EYZ9-F1
#
_cell.length_a   1.000
_cell.length_b   1.000
_cell.length_c   1.000
_cell.angle_alpha   90.00
_cell.angle_beta   90.00
_cell.angle_gamma   90.00
#
_symmetry.space_group_name_H-M   'P 1'
#
loop_
_entity.id
_entity.type
_entity.pdbx_description
1 polymer ?
#
loop_
_entity_poly.entity_id
_entity_poly.type
_entity_poly.pdbx_seq_one_letter_code
_entity_poly.pdbx_strand_id
1 'polypeptide(L)'
;MAVESSTDASLVSRRKRRKENPEYPIQSPCRKRRTKHPDEPEPSYEFINKLPDAILFEILYRLPYRSAFKFMSVSKRWFSLISHPYFVSRFIHHRHQLGKSDSDSVTLMVYYTPPDIQVLPPKNIYKFRIKSSFNDLLLVYREVPRTTREPGFCKYYICNPFTKQWLTLPRIPLLRRKTSVRVGFICDPYSCDKEHGCFTNVNYRYKVVRIHSPTQSNTTQLYMEIFSSETGEWCHSIVSSPRGLNPFTSKVVNADVVTCNGMLHWADTDVDGMIKGFVVFDPFNDAEQCHYINLPIPHLPPDEFFFGVCQGRLRIFQRPWHLHYPSAYKFLIWELEDYGNEGTWCRKHTVYFKNLENSKLVKLAKNFCCSKLNFLAFHPKDGEIFLFKFEDYIVECNSRTRVLEVARKLKCTDISLFLLSRPLWPTPVPSLPFELECPPNC
;
A
#
# COMPACT_ATOMS: atom_id res chain seq x y z
N MET A 1 -27.03 -43.61 23.20
CA MET A 1 -26.71 -44.76 24.07
C MET A 1 -25.25 -44.65 24.45
N ALA A 2 -25.01 -44.24 25.69
CA ALA A 2 -23.73 -44.42 26.37
C ALA A 2 -23.69 -45.84 26.94
N VAL A 3 -22.52 -46.48 26.98
CA VAL A 3 -22.09 -47.35 28.09
C VAL A 3 -20.56 -47.31 28.13
N GLU A 4 -20.04 -46.97 29.31
CA GLU A 4 -18.66 -46.99 29.75
C GLU A 4 -18.20 -48.44 30.03
N SER A 5 -16.89 -48.70 29.97
CA SER A 5 -16.24 -49.50 31.03
C SER A 5 -14.73 -49.26 31.07
N SER A 6 -14.24 -49.24 32.29
CA SER A 6 -12.96 -48.80 32.82
C SER A 6 -11.93 -49.92 32.88
N THR A 7 -10.65 -49.56 33.06
CA THR A 7 -9.81 -50.18 34.10
C THR A 7 -8.60 -49.30 34.46
N ASP A 8 -8.64 -48.86 35.71
CA ASP A 8 -7.58 -48.51 36.68
C ASP A 8 -6.11 -48.80 36.34
N ALA A 9 -5.22 -47.88 36.72
CA ALA A 9 -4.56 -47.94 38.04
C ALA A 9 -3.56 -46.79 38.24
N SER A 10 -3.82 -46.02 39.30
CA SER A 10 -2.97 -45.02 39.94
C SER A 10 -1.63 -45.58 40.43
N LEU A 11 -0.61 -44.71 40.55
CA LEU A 11 0.18 -44.58 41.79
C LEU A 11 0.93 -43.24 41.86
N VAL A 12 0.86 -42.66 43.05
CA VAL A 12 1.18 -41.30 43.48
C VAL A 12 2.58 -41.24 44.09
N SER A 13 3.32 -40.13 43.94
CA SER A 13 3.98 -39.49 45.11
C SER A 13 4.52 -38.06 44.89
N ARG A 14 3.83 -37.13 45.57
CA ARG A 14 4.26 -35.97 46.37
C ARG A 14 5.61 -35.25 46.11
N ARG A 15 5.44 -33.94 45.86
CA ARG A 15 6.29 -32.75 46.15
C ARG A 15 7.35 -32.87 47.27
N LYS A 16 8.51 -32.23 47.02
CA LYS A 16 9.24 -31.40 48.01
C LYS A 16 10.05 -30.28 47.34
N ARG A 17 9.91 -29.05 47.87
CA ARG A 17 10.65 -27.80 47.52
C ARG A 17 12.12 -27.84 47.96
N ARG A 18 13.00 -27.15 47.23
CA ARG A 18 13.92 -26.05 47.65
C ARG A 18 15.26 -26.06 46.86
N LYS A 19 15.63 -24.95 46.21
CA LYS A 19 16.64 -23.93 46.63
C LYS A 19 17.21 -23.16 45.43
N GLU A 20 17.51 -21.90 45.68
CA GLU A 20 18.01 -20.86 44.77
C GLU A 20 19.51 -20.98 44.43
N ASN A 21 19.87 -20.27 43.34
CA ASN A 21 21.15 -19.65 42.94
C ASN A 21 22.26 -20.50 42.27
N PRO A 22 23.19 -19.88 41.48
CA PRO A 22 23.33 -18.45 41.12
C PRO A 22 23.56 -18.15 39.61
N GLU A 23 23.56 -16.86 39.31
CA GLU A 23 23.91 -16.18 38.06
C GLU A 23 25.31 -16.53 37.49
N TYR A 24 25.40 -16.68 36.17
CA TYR A 24 26.65 -16.70 35.41
C TYR A 24 26.77 -15.41 34.58
N PRO A 25 27.87 -14.63 34.67
CA PRO A 25 28.09 -13.49 33.79
C PRO A 25 28.61 -13.94 32.42
N ILE A 26 27.92 -13.53 31.36
CA ILE A 26 28.39 -13.66 29.97
C ILE A 26 29.50 -12.62 29.75
N GLN A 27 30.74 -13.09 29.63
CA GLN A 27 31.89 -12.27 29.25
C GLN A 27 31.74 -11.73 27.82
N SER A 28 31.84 -10.41 27.67
CA SER A 28 31.97 -9.71 26.40
C SER A 28 33.41 -9.83 25.86
N PRO A 29 33.65 -9.99 24.54
CA PRO A 29 35.01 -10.07 24.02
C PRO A 29 35.65 -8.68 24.01
N CYS A 30 36.69 -8.51 24.83
CA CYS A 30 37.54 -7.32 24.84
C CYS A 30 38.21 -7.10 23.47
N ARG A 31 38.02 -5.90 22.91
CA ARG A 31 38.74 -5.38 21.73
C ARG A 31 40.24 -5.30 22.07
N LYS A 32 41.07 -6.20 21.51
CA LYS A 32 42.53 -6.05 21.56
C LYS A 32 42.93 -4.79 20.77
N ARG A 33 43.53 -3.80 21.42
CA ARG A 33 44.20 -2.67 20.77
C ARG A 33 45.40 -3.22 19.99
N ARG A 34 45.40 -3.06 18.66
CA ARG A 34 46.58 -3.27 17.82
C ARG A 34 47.57 -2.13 18.08
N THR A 35 48.79 -2.46 18.47
CA THR A 35 49.94 -1.54 18.48
C THR A 35 50.35 -1.27 17.04
N LYS A 36 50.30 -0.01 16.58
CA LYS A 36 50.77 0.41 15.24
C LYS A 36 52.31 0.42 15.22
N HIS A 37 52.94 -0.26 14.25
CA HIS A 37 54.35 -0.09 13.92
C HIS A 37 54.52 1.17 13.03
N PRO A 38 55.61 1.94 13.16
CA PRO A 38 55.77 3.25 12.52
C PRO A 38 55.90 3.25 10.99
N ASP A 39 56.14 2.09 10.35
CA ASP A 39 56.39 1.99 8.90
C ASP A 39 55.33 1.19 8.11
N GLU A 40 54.15 0.91 8.69
CA GLU A 40 53.05 0.34 7.91
C GLU A 40 52.39 1.43 7.04
N PRO A 41 52.23 1.23 5.71
CA PRO A 41 51.52 2.18 4.87
C PRO A 41 50.11 2.40 5.43
N GLU A 42 49.69 3.68 5.55
CA GLU A 42 48.37 4.01 6.08
C GLU A 42 47.32 3.14 5.39
N PRO A 43 46.57 2.33 6.14
CA PRO A 43 45.64 1.40 5.53
C PRO A 43 44.57 2.20 4.78
N SER A 44 44.20 1.74 3.58
CA SER A 44 43.34 2.47 2.63
C SER A 44 41.99 2.97 3.20
N TYR A 45 41.53 2.42 4.32
CA TYR A 45 40.35 2.89 5.05
C TYR A 45 40.57 4.24 5.76
N GLU A 46 41.81 4.61 6.11
CA GLU A 46 42.15 5.89 6.74
C GLU A 46 42.06 7.03 5.70
N PHE A 47 42.44 6.77 4.44
CA PHE A 47 42.35 7.73 3.35
C PHE A 47 40.91 8.13 3.00
N ILE A 48 40.04 7.14 2.76
CA ILE A 48 38.64 7.41 2.40
C ILE A 48 37.90 8.17 3.52
N ASN A 49 38.22 7.89 4.78
CA ASN A 49 37.61 8.59 5.92
C ASN A 49 38.16 10.02 6.13
N LYS A 50 39.24 10.41 5.45
CA LYS A 50 39.80 11.77 5.47
C LYS A 50 39.32 12.64 4.29
N LEU A 51 38.69 12.06 3.28
CA LEU A 51 38.12 12.83 2.15
C LEU A 51 37.10 13.85 2.65
N PRO A 52 36.97 15.05 2.03
CA PRO A 52 35.89 15.99 2.30
C PRO A 52 34.52 15.40 1.95
N ASP A 53 33.46 15.86 2.63
CA ASP A 53 32.09 15.39 2.40
C ASP A 53 31.65 15.57 0.94
N ALA A 54 32.03 16.67 0.28
CA ALA A 54 31.70 16.92 -1.13
C ALA A 54 32.30 15.87 -2.08
N ILE A 55 33.54 15.43 -1.84
CA ILE A 55 34.20 14.42 -2.67
C ILE A 55 33.62 13.04 -2.36
N LEU A 56 33.41 12.74 -1.08
CA LEU A 56 32.80 11.50 -0.65
C LEU A 56 31.38 11.37 -1.22
N PHE A 57 30.62 12.47 -1.20
CA PHE A 57 29.31 12.58 -1.85
C PHE A 57 29.41 12.22 -3.33
N GLU A 58 30.36 12.83 -4.06
CA GLU A 58 30.53 12.62 -5.50
C GLU A 58 30.92 11.17 -5.86
N ILE A 59 31.66 10.50 -4.98
CA ILE A 59 31.97 9.07 -5.14
C ILE A 59 30.71 8.23 -4.92
N LEU A 60 30.02 8.47 -3.80
CA LEU A 60 28.92 7.64 -3.33
C LEU A 60 27.71 7.66 -4.28
N TYR A 61 27.35 8.82 -4.86
CA TYR A 61 26.16 8.89 -5.72
C TYR A 61 26.34 8.20 -7.09
N ARG A 62 27.59 7.95 -7.51
CA ARG A 62 27.94 7.22 -8.74
C ARG A 62 27.96 5.70 -8.56
N LEU A 63 27.94 5.20 -7.32
CA LEU A 63 27.95 3.76 -7.04
C LEU A 63 26.62 3.10 -7.44
N PRO A 64 26.57 1.79 -7.77
CA PRO A 64 25.33 1.06 -8.05
C PRO A 64 24.35 1.02 -6.87
N TYR A 65 23.04 0.89 -7.15
CA TYR A 65 22.01 1.20 -6.16
C TYR A 65 21.97 0.20 -5.01
N ARG A 66 22.21 -1.08 -5.31
CA ARG A 66 22.30 -2.14 -4.31
C ARG A 66 23.46 -1.94 -3.34
N SER A 67 24.49 -1.21 -3.74
CA SER A 67 25.67 -0.95 -2.93
C SER A 67 25.48 0.29 -2.04
N ALA A 68 24.82 1.33 -2.56
CA ALA A 68 24.56 2.59 -1.82
C ALA A 68 23.91 2.37 -0.45
N PHE A 69 22.91 1.47 -0.34
CA PHE A 69 22.28 1.15 0.95
C PHE A 69 23.21 0.40 1.92
N LYS A 70 24.06 -0.49 1.41
CA LYS A 70 25.02 -1.21 2.27
C LYS A 70 26.05 -0.26 2.87
N PHE A 71 26.38 0.81 2.15
CA PHE A 71 27.33 1.83 2.58
C PHE A 71 26.84 2.68 3.74
N MET A 72 25.52 2.76 3.96
CA MET A 72 24.96 3.34 5.19
C MET A 72 25.43 2.62 6.45
N SER A 73 25.80 1.34 6.37
CA SER A 73 26.26 0.54 7.51
C SER A 73 27.76 0.67 7.78
N VAL A 74 28.52 1.42 6.97
CA VAL A 74 29.98 1.55 7.12
C VAL A 74 30.36 2.44 8.30
N SER A 75 29.71 3.59 8.44
CA SER A 75 29.97 4.54 9.55
C SER A 75 28.79 5.50 9.75
N LYS A 76 28.73 6.16 10.90
CA LYS A 76 27.74 7.22 11.17
C LYS A 76 27.83 8.37 10.17
N ARG A 77 29.04 8.73 9.74
CA ARG A 77 29.29 9.79 8.74
C ARG A 77 28.68 9.41 7.39
N TRP A 78 28.93 8.18 6.93
CA TRP A 78 28.39 7.66 5.68
C TRP A 78 26.87 7.54 5.74
N PHE A 79 26.33 7.03 6.86
CA PHE A 79 24.89 7.02 7.10
C PHE A 79 24.27 8.41 6.96
N SER A 80 24.86 9.42 7.61
CA SER A 80 24.35 10.80 7.58
C SER A 80 24.39 11.41 6.18
N LEU A 81 25.48 11.19 5.43
CA LEU A 81 25.62 11.71 4.07
C LEU A 81 24.63 11.07 3.11
N ILE A 82 24.52 9.74 3.15
CA ILE A 82 23.67 8.97 2.24
C ILE A 82 22.19 9.17 2.55
N SER A 83 21.82 9.37 3.83
CA SER A 83 20.45 9.67 4.24
C SER A 83 20.05 11.13 3.99
N HIS A 84 20.99 12.00 3.62
CA HIS A 84 20.70 13.42 3.42
C HIS A 84 19.80 13.63 2.21
N PRO A 85 18.76 14.49 2.28
CA PRO A 85 17.83 14.73 1.18
C PRO A 85 18.48 15.08 -0.16
N TYR A 86 19.48 15.95 -0.10
CA TYR A 86 20.25 16.34 -1.28
C TYR A 86 20.95 15.15 -1.96
N PHE A 87 21.48 14.20 -1.19
CA PHE A 87 22.10 12.98 -1.72
C PHE A 87 21.08 12.13 -2.47
N VAL A 88 19.95 11.85 -1.82
CA VAL A 88 18.87 11.03 -2.39
C VAL A 88 18.38 11.62 -3.71
N SER A 89 18.12 12.93 -3.73
CA SER A 89 17.70 13.66 -4.93
C SER A 89 18.71 13.52 -6.08
N ARG A 90 19.98 13.87 -5.84
CA ARG A 90 21.04 13.81 -6.85
C ARG A 90 21.30 12.39 -7.33
N PHE A 91 21.25 11.42 -6.42
CA PHE A 91 21.38 10.01 -6.75
C PHE A 91 20.28 9.56 -7.71
N ILE A 92 19.00 9.82 -7.40
CA ILE A 92 17.87 9.45 -8.25
C ILE A 92 18.00 10.11 -9.62
N HIS A 93 18.26 11.43 -9.65
CA HIS A 93 18.43 12.19 -10.90
C HIS A 93 19.55 11.63 -11.79
N HIS A 94 20.73 11.37 -11.22
CA HIS A 94 21.86 10.79 -11.93
C HIS A 94 21.51 9.40 -12.51
N ARG A 95 20.71 8.59 -11.81
CA ARG A 95 20.27 7.29 -12.33
C ARG A 95 19.27 7.39 -13.46
N HIS A 96 18.35 8.35 -13.41
CA HIS A 96 17.45 8.60 -14.53
C HIS A 96 18.21 9.05 -15.78
N GLN A 97 19.23 9.91 -15.65
CA GLN A 97 20.06 10.35 -16.78
C GLN A 97 20.90 9.24 -17.41
N LEU A 98 21.36 8.27 -16.62
CA LEU A 98 22.20 7.17 -17.09
C LEU A 98 21.45 6.15 -17.98
N GLY A 99 20.16 6.35 -18.28
CA GLY A 99 19.45 5.63 -19.33
C GLY A 99 19.36 4.12 -19.13
N LYS A 100 19.58 3.61 -17.91
CA LYS A 100 19.37 2.20 -17.61
C LYS A 100 17.93 1.98 -17.20
N SER A 101 17.21 1.36 -18.12
CA SER A 101 16.16 0.36 -17.90
C SER A 101 16.64 -0.73 -16.92
N ASP A 102 17.05 -0.37 -15.70
CA ASP A 102 16.81 -1.28 -14.59
C ASP A 102 15.29 -1.21 -14.45
N SER A 103 14.63 -2.21 -15.03
CA SER A 103 13.20 -2.41 -14.91
C SER A 103 12.86 -2.28 -13.44
N ASP A 104 12.41 -1.09 -13.03
CA ASP A 104 12.05 -0.78 -11.65
C ASP A 104 11.09 -1.89 -11.22
N SER A 105 11.59 -2.84 -10.43
CA SER A 105 10.91 -4.11 -10.25
C SER A 105 9.61 -3.84 -9.51
N VAL A 106 8.47 -4.11 -10.13
CA VAL A 106 7.19 -4.07 -9.42
C VAL A 106 7.23 -5.18 -8.39
N THR A 107 7.08 -4.83 -7.11
CA THR A 107 6.99 -5.82 -6.05
C THR A 107 5.51 -6.09 -5.79
N LEU A 108 5.03 -7.24 -6.25
CA LEU A 108 3.69 -7.71 -5.94
C LEU A 108 3.61 -8.08 -4.45
N MET A 109 2.98 -7.23 -3.64
CA MET A 109 2.70 -7.53 -2.24
C MET A 109 1.29 -8.09 -2.09
N VAL A 110 1.24 -9.40 -1.91
CA VAL A 110 0.03 -10.13 -1.58
C VAL A 110 -0.13 -10.10 -0.06
N TYR A 111 -1.10 -9.34 0.44
CA TYR A 111 -1.41 -9.33 1.87
C TYR A 111 -2.49 -10.36 2.18
N TYR A 112 -2.06 -11.44 2.81
CA TYR A 112 -2.92 -12.28 3.65
C TYR A 112 -3.02 -11.57 5.00
N THR A 113 -4.14 -11.57 5.71
CA THR A 113 -4.11 -11.18 7.14
C THR A 113 -3.22 -12.14 7.91
N PRO A 114 -2.02 -11.76 8.41
CA PRO A 114 -1.17 -12.68 9.15
C PRO A 114 -1.11 -12.30 10.64
N PRO A 115 -0.95 -13.28 11.53
CA PRO A 115 -0.41 -13.03 12.87
C PRO A 115 1.07 -12.58 12.84
N ASP A 116 1.81 -12.80 11.73
CA ASP A 116 3.27 -12.71 11.68
C ASP A 116 3.85 -11.76 10.61
N ILE A 117 3.40 -10.50 10.57
CA ILE A 117 4.34 -9.47 10.09
C ILE A 117 5.36 -9.30 11.22
N GLN A 118 6.59 -9.79 11.05
CA GLN A 118 7.71 -9.60 12.00
C GLN A 118 8.08 -8.12 12.25
N VAL A 119 7.33 -7.19 11.66
CA VAL A 119 7.46 -5.74 11.78
C VAL A 119 6.30 -5.13 12.61
N LEU A 120 5.28 -5.92 12.97
CA LEU A 120 4.29 -5.50 13.95
C LEU A 120 4.88 -5.68 15.36
N PRO A 121 4.64 -4.75 16.30
CA PRO A 121 5.05 -4.95 17.67
C PRO A 121 4.44 -6.27 18.20
N PRO A 122 5.27 -7.23 18.64
CA PRO A 122 4.79 -8.53 19.09
C PRO A 122 3.90 -8.35 20.33
N LYS A 123 2.80 -9.12 20.41
CA LYS A 123 1.74 -9.11 21.45
C LYS A 123 0.59 -8.13 21.22
N ASN A 124 -0.12 -8.18 20.09
CA ASN A 124 -1.38 -7.44 19.92
C ASN A 124 -2.56 -8.36 19.58
N ILE A 125 -3.63 -8.26 20.38
CA ILE A 125 -4.84 -9.09 20.32
C ILE A 125 -5.74 -8.75 19.10
N TYR A 126 -5.55 -7.58 18.49
CA TYR A 126 -6.43 -7.05 17.44
C TYR A 126 -5.77 -7.03 16.05
N LYS A 127 -6.54 -7.44 15.02
CA LYS A 127 -6.07 -7.58 13.63
C LYS A 127 -5.79 -6.23 12.97
N PHE A 128 -4.61 -6.08 12.36
CA PHE A 128 -4.27 -4.97 11.48
C PHE A 128 -4.84 -5.20 10.07
N ARG A 129 -5.27 -4.12 9.41
CA ARG A 129 -5.77 -4.15 8.02
C ARG A 129 -5.09 -3.06 7.20
N ILE A 130 -4.65 -3.38 6.00
CA ILE A 130 -4.19 -2.36 5.05
C ILE A 130 -5.43 -1.70 4.44
N LYS A 131 -5.44 -0.37 4.39
CA LYS A 131 -6.54 0.43 3.84
C LYS A 131 -6.22 1.02 2.46
N SER A 132 -4.96 1.40 2.23
CA SER A 132 -4.54 1.97 0.96
C SER A 132 -3.02 1.84 0.81
N SER A 133 -2.52 2.09 -0.40
CA SER A 133 -1.10 2.09 -0.75
C SER A 133 -0.81 3.25 -1.69
N PHE A 134 0.35 3.87 -1.53
CA PHE A 134 0.83 4.92 -2.44
C PHE A 134 2.34 4.73 -2.65
N ASN A 135 2.77 4.53 -3.90
CA ASN A 135 4.14 4.14 -4.25
C ASN A 135 4.60 2.87 -3.52
N ASP A 136 5.52 3.02 -2.55
CA ASP A 136 6.05 1.99 -1.67
C ASP A 136 5.57 2.14 -0.21
N LEU A 137 4.66 3.07 0.07
CA LEU A 137 4.07 3.31 1.38
C LEU A 137 2.71 2.61 1.51
N LEU A 138 2.41 2.17 2.73
CA LEU A 138 1.14 1.54 3.11
C LEU A 138 0.45 2.34 4.20
N LEU A 139 -0.86 2.52 4.06
CA LEU A 139 -1.72 2.97 5.13
C LEU A 139 -2.33 1.75 5.83
N VAL A 140 -1.98 1.56 7.08
CA VAL A 140 -2.45 0.46 7.92
C VAL A 140 -3.39 0.99 8.99
N TYR A 141 -4.47 0.27 9.22
CA TYR A 141 -5.52 0.57 10.17
C TYR A 141 -5.59 -0.50 11.25
N ARG A 142 -5.89 -0.05 12.47
CA ARG A 142 -6.30 -0.90 13.59
C ARG A 142 -7.51 -0.29 14.28
N GLU A 143 -8.49 -1.13 14.55
CA GLU A 143 -9.59 -0.82 15.44
C GLU A 143 -9.29 -1.34 16.85
N VAL A 144 -9.47 -0.51 17.86
CA VAL A 144 -9.45 -0.91 19.27
C VAL A 144 -10.88 -0.77 19.80
N PRO A 145 -11.54 -1.89 20.15
CA PRO A 145 -12.92 -1.86 20.58
C PRO A 145 -13.07 -1.11 21.91
N ARG A 146 -14.29 -0.61 22.16
CA ARG A 146 -14.61 0.00 23.45
C ARG A 146 -14.52 -1.03 24.57
N THR A 147 -14.03 -0.61 25.74
CA THR A 147 -14.09 -1.40 26.97
C THR A 147 -15.02 -0.72 27.97
N THR A 148 -15.26 -1.35 29.12
CA THR A 148 -16.04 -0.74 30.21
C THR A 148 -15.37 0.50 30.80
N ARG A 149 -14.05 0.68 30.60
CA ARG A 149 -13.26 1.76 31.19
C ARG A 149 -12.82 2.81 30.17
N GLU A 150 -12.67 2.43 28.90
CA GLU A 150 -12.08 3.30 27.87
C GLU A 150 -12.93 3.33 26.59
N PRO A 151 -13.12 4.52 26.00
CA PRO A 151 -13.71 4.62 24.68
C PRO A 151 -12.77 3.95 23.67
N GLY A 152 -13.33 3.11 22.83
CA GLY A 152 -12.60 2.52 21.72
C GLY A 152 -12.24 3.58 20.68
N PHE A 153 -11.22 3.29 19.89
CA PHE A 153 -10.64 4.23 18.94
C PHE A 153 -10.11 3.51 17.69
N CYS A 154 -10.00 4.29 16.62
CA CYS A 154 -9.29 3.94 15.41
C CYS A 154 -7.87 4.46 15.48
N LYS A 155 -6.92 3.68 14.95
CA LYS A 155 -5.53 4.10 14.83
C LYS A 155 -5.00 3.78 13.45
N TYR A 156 -4.42 4.78 12.81
CA TYR A 156 -3.78 4.67 11.51
C TYR A 156 -2.26 4.71 11.66
N TYR A 157 -1.60 4.02 10.74
CA TYR A 157 -0.16 3.97 10.64
C TYR A 157 0.25 4.10 9.19
N ILE A 158 1.31 4.85 8.94
CA ILE A 158 2.00 4.85 7.64
C ILE A 158 3.24 4.00 7.82
N CYS A 159 3.43 3.01 6.94
CA CYS A 159 4.63 2.20 6.99
C CYS A 159 5.24 2.01 5.60
N ASN A 160 6.57 1.96 5.59
CA ASN A 160 7.32 1.49 4.43
C ASN A 160 7.81 0.07 4.74
N PRO A 161 7.29 -0.98 4.06
CA PRO A 161 7.67 -2.36 4.32
C PRO A 161 9.13 -2.65 3.94
N PHE A 162 9.74 -1.87 3.03
CA PHE A 162 11.13 -2.05 2.62
C PHE A 162 12.11 -1.48 3.66
N THR A 163 11.80 -0.32 4.25
CA THR A 163 12.64 0.30 5.30
C THR A 163 12.27 -0.18 6.70
N LYS A 164 11.12 -0.83 6.87
CA LYS A 164 10.53 -1.25 8.15
C LYS A 164 10.25 -0.08 9.10
N GLN A 165 10.19 1.14 8.59
CA GLN A 165 9.82 2.33 9.35
C GLN A 165 8.30 2.43 9.48
N TRP A 166 7.86 3.02 10.59
CA TRP A 166 6.45 3.22 10.91
C TRP A 166 6.25 4.61 11.49
N LEU A 167 5.16 5.25 11.08
CA LEU A 167 4.63 6.43 11.71
C LEU A 167 3.23 6.12 12.24
N THR A 168 2.97 6.53 13.47
CA THR A 168 1.64 6.50 14.07
C THR A 168 0.95 7.84 13.82
N LEU A 169 -0.29 7.82 13.32
CA LEU A 169 -1.12 9.02 13.23
C LEU A 169 -1.93 9.23 14.54
N PRO A 170 -2.39 10.46 14.82
CA PRO A 170 -3.25 10.74 15.96
C PRO A 170 -4.48 9.83 15.99
N ARG A 171 -4.90 9.43 17.19
CA ARG A 171 -6.03 8.51 17.39
C ARG A 171 -7.33 9.23 17.09
N ILE A 172 -8.30 8.51 16.51
CA ILE A 172 -9.65 9.04 16.33
C ILE A 172 -10.62 8.23 17.20
N PRO A 173 -11.44 8.87 18.05
CA PRO A 173 -12.46 8.16 18.81
C PRO A 173 -13.39 7.36 17.89
N LEU A 174 -13.77 6.15 18.30
CA LEU A 174 -14.83 5.44 17.58
C LEU A 174 -16.11 6.25 17.69
N LEU A 175 -16.85 6.36 16.58
CA LEU A 175 -18.18 6.94 16.57
C LEU A 175 -19.18 6.00 17.29
N ARG A 176 -20.22 6.56 17.91
CA ARG A 176 -21.25 5.74 18.60
C ARG A 176 -22.04 4.87 17.62
N ARG A 177 -22.27 5.37 16.40
CA ARG A 177 -22.88 4.62 15.30
C ARG A 177 -21.79 4.09 14.37
N LYS A 178 -21.89 2.82 13.98
CA LYS A 178 -21.03 2.25 12.94
C LYS A 178 -21.51 2.78 11.58
N THR A 179 -20.93 3.88 11.13
CA THR A 179 -21.07 4.32 9.74
C THR A 179 -19.98 3.63 8.90
N SER A 180 -20.32 3.24 7.67
CA SER A 180 -19.31 2.76 6.72
C SER A 180 -18.39 3.93 6.37
N VAL A 181 -17.08 3.69 6.37
CA VAL A 181 -16.07 4.71 6.09
C VAL A 181 -15.09 4.17 5.06
N ARG A 182 -14.96 4.91 3.95
CA ARG A 182 -13.92 4.68 2.96
C ARG A 182 -12.68 5.48 3.32
N VAL A 183 -11.50 4.99 2.97
CA VAL A 183 -10.25 5.63 3.36
C VAL A 183 -9.31 5.74 2.17
N GLY A 184 -8.93 6.98 1.83
CA GLY A 184 -7.91 7.30 0.84
C GLY A 184 -6.58 7.69 1.49
N PHE A 185 -5.48 7.40 0.81
CA PHE A 185 -4.13 7.84 1.16
C PHE A 185 -3.44 8.38 -0.07
N ILE A 186 -2.86 9.57 0.06
CA ILE A 186 -2.19 10.25 -1.04
C ILE A 186 -1.01 11.06 -0.55
N CYS A 187 0.09 11.04 -1.31
CA CYS A 187 1.24 11.89 -1.10
C CYS A 187 1.38 12.86 -2.28
N ASP A 188 1.77 14.10 -1.98
CA ASP A 188 2.08 15.14 -2.95
C ASP A 188 3.48 15.71 -2.64
N PRO A 189 4.43 15.72 -3.59
CA PRO A 189 5.74 16.31 -3.39
C PRO A 189 5.63 17.84 -3.23
N TYR A 190 6.36 18.43 -2.27
CA TYR A 190 6.22 19.85 -1.89
C TYR A 190 6.55 20.88 -2.98
N SER A 191 7.16 20.47 -4.10
CA SER A 191 7.34 21.26 -5.32
C SER A 191 8.23 20.42 -6.23
N CYS A 192 7.73 20.09 -7.42
CA CYS A 192 8.60 19.74 -8.52
C CYS A 192 8.75 21.03 -9.34
N ASP A 193 9.93 21.65 -9.33
CA ASP A 193 10.24 22.63 -10.36
C ASP A 193 10.18 21.91 -11.72
N LYS A 194 9.08 22.13 -12.44
CA LYS A 194 8.77 21.45 -13.70
C LYS A 194 9.82 21.72 -14.78
N GLU A 195 10.61 22.79 -14.62
CA GLU A 195 11.66 23.19 -15.56
C GLU A 195 12.97 22.38 -15.44
N HIS A 196 13.24 21.76 -14.28
CA HIS A 196 14.54 21.11 -14.02
C HIS A 196 14.46 19.59 -13.75
N GLY A 197 13.31 18.95 -13.98
CA GLY A 197 13.19 17.49 -13.90
C GLY A 197 13.61 16.93 -12.53
N CYS A 198 13.09 17.52 -11.46
CA CYS A 198 13.49 17.15 -10.10
C CYS A 198 12.71 15.92 -9.59
N PHE A 199 13.45 14.86 -9.27
CA PHE A 199 12.96 13.60 -8.70
C PHE A 199 13.19 13.56 -7.18
N THR A 200 12.67 14.53 -6.42
CA THR A 200 12.89 14.53 -4.96
C THR A 200 11.86 13.66 -4.25
N ASN A 201 12.20 12.40 -4.01
CA ASN A 201 11.45 11.53 -3.09
C ASN A 201 11.64 11.91 -1.61
N VAL A 202 11.88 13.17 -1.27
CA VAL A 202 12.39 13.52 0.07
C VAL A 202 11.46 14.41 0.89
N ASN A 203 10.75 15.35 0.27
CA ASN A 203 9.78 16.18 0.98
C ASN A 203 8.41 15.94 0.36
N TYR A 204 7.62 15.09 1.02
CA TYR A 204 6.22 14.87 0.69
C TYR A 204 5.35 15.46 1.77
N ARG A 205 4.32 16.18 1.35
CA ARG A 205 3.10 16.27 2.15
C ARG A 205 2.24 15.07 1.84
N TYR A 206 1.47 14.63 2.81
CA TYR A 206 0.54 13.53 2.62
C TYR A 206 -0.74 13.82 3.38
N LYS A 207 -1.83 13.29 2.83
CA LYS A 207 -3.15 13.37 3.44
C LYS A 207 -3.77 11.98 3.55
N VAL A 208 -4.46 11.75 4.67
CA VAL A 208 -5.32 10.57 4.85
C VAL A 208 -6.74 11.07 4.95
N VAL A 209 -7.59 10.62 4.04
CA VAL A 209 -8.99 11.10 3.93
C VAL A 209 -9.92 9.98 4.34
N ARG A 210 -10.68 10.19 5.41
CA ARG A 210 -11.78 9.32 5.81
C ARG A 210 -13.08 9.89 5.27
N ILE A 211 -13.69 9.17 4.34
CA ILE A 211 -14.92 9.57 3.67
C ILE A 211 -16.07 8.82 4.36
N HIS A 212 -16.96 9.54 5.01
CA HIS A 212 -18.08 8.92 5.71
C HIS A 212 -19.21 8.64 4.74
N SER A 213 -19.83 7.47 4.90
CA SER A 213 -21.05 7.14 4.17
C SER A 213 -22.12 8.20 4.44
N PRO A 214 -22.80 8.68 3.40
CA PRO A 214 -24.07 9.38 3.55
C PRO A 214 -25.01 8.67 4.52
N THR A 215 -25.72 9.44 5.33
CA THR A 215 -26.79 8.94 6.21
C THR A 215 -28.15 8.91 5.53
N GLN A 216 -28.32 9.73 4.49
CA GLN A 216 -29.52 9.84 3.67
C GLN A 216 -29.16 9.57 2.20
N SER A 217 -30.13 9.06 1.44
CA SER A 217 -30.01 8.87 0.00
C SER A 217 -30.08 10.19 -0.75
N ASN A 218 -29.44 10.23 -1.92
CA ASN A 218 -29.41 11.39 -2.81
C ASN A 218 -28.87 12.70 -2.18
N THR A 219 -27.95 12.61 -1.22
CA THR A 219 -27.32 13.81 -0.62
C THR A 219 -26.21 14.37 -1.50
N THR A 220 -26.11 15.69 -1.62
CA THR A 220 -24.99 16.35 -2.29
C THR A 220 -23.85 16.68 -1.34
N GLN A 221 -24.03 16.54 -0.02
CA GLN A 221 -22.99 16.83 0.96
C GLN A 221 -22.31 15.56 1.46
N LEU A 222 -20.98 15.58 1.47
CA LEU A 222 -20.14 14.52 1.99
C LEU A 222 -19.31 15.02 3.17
N TYR A 223 -19.43 14.31 4.28
CA TYR A 223 -18.62 14.56 5.46
C TYR A 223 -17.30 13.77 5.40
N MET A 224 -16.19 14.45 5.64
CA MET A 224 -14.85 13.89 5.61
C MET A 224 -14.04 14.28 6.86
N GLU A 225 -13.18 13.39 7.32
CA GLU A 225 -12.08 13.74 8.23
C GLU A 225 -10.77 13.62 7.46
N ILE A 226 -9.98 14.69 7.42
CA ILE A 226 -8.75 14.78 6.65
C ILE A 226 -7.59 14.98 7.62
N PHE A 227 -6.67 14.03 7.64
CA PHE A 227 -5.38 14.21 8.30
C PHE A 227 -4.45 14.94 7.34
N SER A 228 -3.76 15.98 7.81
CA SER A 228 -2.67 16.62 7.06
C SER A 228 -1.33 16.42 7.75
N SER A 229 -0.33 16.01 6.98
CA SER A 229 1.06 15.97 7.44
C SER A 229 1.63 17.34 7.78
N GLU A 230 1.08 18.40 7.19
CA GLU A 230 1.53 19.78 7.41
C GLU A 230 1.20 20.27 8.81
N THR A 231 0.00 19.92 9.29
CA THR A 231 -0.48 20.33 10.61
C THR A 231 -0.24 19.25 11.66
N GLY A 232 -0.11 17.99 11.25
CA GLY A 232 -0.06 16.87 12.19
C GLY A 232 -1.42 16.53 12.81
N GLU A 233 -2.51 17.10 12.29
CA GLU A 233 -3.85 17.04 12.90
C GLU A 233 -4.92 16.52 11.94
N TRP A 234 -6.04 16.09 12.51
CA TRP A 234 -7.27 15.76 11.78
C TRP A 234 -8.19 16.98 11.74
N CYS A 235 -8.63 17.38 10.55
CA CYS A 235 -9.68 18.39 10.37
C CYS A 235 -10.96 17.76 9.84
N HIS A 236 -12.10 18.40 10.14
CA HIS A 236 -13.40 18.05 9.59
C HIS A 236 -13.68 18.90 8.35
N SER A 237 -14.18 18.27 7.30
CA SER A 237 -14.53 18.95 6.06
C SER A 237 -15.89 18.45 5.57
N ILE A 238 -16.71 19.36 5.06
CA ILE A 238 -17.93 19.03 4.33
C ILE A 238 -17.72 19.47 2.91
N VAL A 239 -17.75 18.53 1.96
CA VAL A 239 -17.54 18.83 0.55
C VAL A 239 -18.80 18.57 -0.25
N SER A 240 -19.00 19.37 -1.29
CA SER A 240 -20.16 19.28 -2.16
C SER A 240 -19.90 18.36 -3.35
N SER A 241 -20.82 17.46 -3.62
CA SER A 241 -20.88 16.62 -4.82
C SER A 241 -21.85 17.23 -5.84
N PRO A 242 -21.50 17.25 -7.13
CA PRO A 242 -22.38 17.75 -8.19
C PRO A 242 -23.61 16.85 -8.41
N ARG A 243 -23.61 15.64 -7.85
CA ARG A 243 -24.70 14.67 -7.92
C ARG A 243 -25.09 14.19 -6.53
N GLY A 244 -26.36 13.84 -6.37
CA GLY A 244 -26.84 13.21 -5.15
C GLY A 244 -26.31 11.78 -4.99
N LEU A 245 -25.74 11.51 -3.82
CA LEU A 245 -25.05 10.28 -3.46
C LEU A 245 -25.86 9.47 -2.46
N ASN A 246 -25.72 8.14 -2.53
CA ASN A 246 -26.37 7.22 -1.62
C ASN A 246 -25.40 6.69 -0.55
N PRO A 247 -25.92 6.14 0.56
CA PRO A 247 -25.10 5.41 1.53
C PRO A 247 -24.27 4.31 0.86
N PHE A 248 -23.07 4.06 1.38
CA PHE A 248 -22.18 3.05 0.83
C PHE A 248 -22.78 1.65 0.99
N THR A 249 -22.79 0.89 -0.10
CA THR A 249 -23.25 -0.51 -0.11
C THR A 249 -22.11 -1.46 0.25
N SER A 250 -22.44 -2.56 0.95
CA SER A 250 -21.44 -3.58 1.37
C SER A 250 -21.02 -4.53 0.25
N LYS A 251 -21.67 -4.48 -0.92
CA LYS A 251 -21.41 -5.39 -2.05
C LYS A 251 -20.08 -5.08 -2.77
N VAL A 252 -19.53 -3.87 -2.64
CA VAL A 252 -18.28 -3.50 -3.31
C VAL A 252 -17.10 -3.93 -2.45
N VAL A 253 -16.57 -5.14 -2.70
CA VAL A 253 -15.52 -5.73 -1.84
C VAL A 253 -14.10 -5.30 -2.23
N ASN A 254 -13.85 -4.78 -3.43
CA ASN A 254 -12.47 -4.53 -3.88
C ASN A 254 -12.26 -3.17 -4.57
N ALA A 255 -11.21 -2.46 -4.11
CA ALA A 255 -10.81 -1.07 -4.42
C ALA A 255 -11.76 0.01 -3.85
N ASP A 256 -11.70 0.22 -2.53
CA ASP A 256 -12.58 1.17 -1.82
C ASP A 256 -12.32 2.63 -2.23
N VAL A 257 -11.04 3.01 -2.34
CA VAL A 257 -10.58 4.32 -2.85
C VAL A 257 -9.28 4.12 -3.63
N VAL A 258 -9.18 4.71 -4.82
CA VAL A 258 -8.01 4.63 -5.70
C VAL A 258 -7.42 6.03 -5.91
N THR A 259 -6.10 6.14 -5.80
CA THR A 259 -5.39 7.39 -6.04
C THR A 259 -4.84 7.44 -7.46
N CYS A 260 -5.20 8.46 -8.23
CA CYS A 260 -4.78 8.64 -9.63
C CYS A 260 -4.65 10.14 -9.93
N ASN A 261 -3.59 10.57 -10.63
CA ASN A 261 -3.38 11.97 -11.02
C ASN A 261 -3.56 13.00 -9.89
N GLY A 262 -3.02 12.72 -8.70
CA GLY A 262 -3.14 13.64 -7.55
C GLY A 262 -4.51 13.65 -6.87
N MET A 263 -5.46 12.83 -7.30
CA MET A 263 -6.84 12.84 -6.80
C MET A 263 -7.28 11.45 -6.30
N LEU A 264 -8.21 11.45 -5.35
CA LEU A 264 -8.86 10.25 -4.83
C LEU A 264 -10.13 9.95 -5.62
N HIS A 265 -10.33 8.69 -6.00
CA HIS A 265 -11.45 8.20 -6.79
C HIS A 265 -12.16 7.08 -6.04
N TRP A 266 -13.48 7.12 -5.96
CA TRP A 266 -14.29 6.01 -5.44
C TRP A 266 -15.61 5.87 -6.19
N ALA A 267 -16.15 4.65 -6.21
CA ALA A 267 -17.38 4.35 -6.93
C ALA A 267 -18.63 4.89 -6.21
N ASP A 268 -19.48 5.61 -6.93
CA ASP A 268 -20.86 5.92 -6.53
C ASP A 268 -21.78 4.76 -6.92
N THR A 269 -22.69 4.37 -6.02
CA THR A 269 -23.63 3.27 -6.23
C THR A 269 -25.07 3.69 -6.02
N ASP A 270 -25.99 3.08 -6.77
CA ASP A 270 -27.41 3.18 -6.46
C ASP A 270 -27.81 2.31 -5.26
N VAL A 271 -29.11 2.31 -4.94
CA VAL A 271 -29.70 1.56 -3.81
C VAL A 271 -29.56 0.05 -3.96
N ASP A 272 -29.48 -0.45 -5.20
CA ASP A 272 -29.32 -1.88 -5.51
C ASP A 272 -27.85 -2.32 -5.48
N GLY A 273 -26.94 -1.34 -5.43
CA GLY A 273 -25.50 -1.51 -5.44
C GLY A 273 -24.88 -1.45 -6.83
N MET A 274 -25.63 -1.07 -7.86
CA MET A 274 -25.08 -0.88 -9.20
C MET A 274 -24.22 0.38 -9.24
N ILE A 275 -23.12 0.32 -9.97
CA ILE A 275 -22.20 1.46 -10.07
C ILE A 275 -22.77 2.47 -11.06
N LYS A 276 -22.83 3.75 -10.64
CA LYS A 276 -23.32 4.87 -11.45
C LYS A 276 -22.19 5.69 -12.08
N GLY A 277 -21.05 5.76 -11.40
CA GLY A 277 -19.93 6.62 -11.76
C GLY A 277 -18.89 6.66 -10.65
N PHE A 278 -17.97 7.62 -10.76
CA PHE A 278 -16.96 7.86 -9.76
C PHE A 278 -17.06 9.26 -9.22
N VAL A 279 -16.91 9.38 -7.91
CA VAL A 279 -16.65 10.65 -7.26
C VAL A 279 -15.14 10.83 -7.17
N VAL A 280 -14.69 12.05 -7.47
CA VAL A 280 -13.27 12.42 -7.49
C VAL A 280 -13.05 13.60 -6.57
N PHE A 281 -12.02 13.54 -5.74
CA PHE A 281 -11.69 14.60 -4.80
C PHE A 281 -10.18 14.83 -4.75
N ASP A 282 -9.78 16.09 -4.88
CA ASP A 282 -8.41 16.53 -4.69
C ASP A 282 -8.25 17.07 -3.26
N PRO A 283 -7.58 16.34 -2.35
CA PRO A 283 -7.40 16.80 -0.98
C PRO A 283 -6.34 17.90 -0.84
N PHE A 284 -5.56 18.22 -1.86
CA PHE A 284 -4.55 19.29 -1.83
C PHE A 284 -5.02 20.58 -2.48
N ASN A 285 -6.20 20.55 -3.11
CA ASN A 285 -6.90 21.72 -3.59
C ASN A 285 -7.87 22.20 -2.50
N ASP A 286 -7.91 23.51 -2.26
CA ASP A 286 -8.82 24.12 -1.28
C ASP A 286 -10.27 24.22 -1.79
N ALA A 287 -10.54 23.71 -3.00
CA ALA A 287 -11.90 23.58 -3.51
C ALA A 287 -12.72 22.60 -2.66
N GLU A 288 -13.77 23.09 -2.01
CA GLU A 288 -14.72 22.28 -1.22
C GLU A 288 -15.72 21.52 -2.11
N GLN A 289 -15.29 21.09 -3.30
CA GLN A 289 -16.15 20.46 -4.30
C GLN A 289 -15.49 19.20 -4.88
N CYS A 290 -16.27 18.14 -4.97
CA CYS A 290 -15.90 16.93 -5.70
C CYS A 290 -16.19 17.10 -7.20
N HIS A 291 -15.44 16.38 -8.02
CA HIS A 291 -15.80 16.13 -9.41
C HIS A 291 -16.51 14.78 -9.55
N TYR A 292 -17.20 14.60 -10.68
CA TYR A 292 -17.89 13.35 -10.99
C TYR A 292 -17.51 12.87 -12.37
N ILE A 293 -17.22 11.57 -12.47
CA ILE A 293 -16.90 10.90 -13.73
C ILE A 293 -17.98 9.88 -14.03
N ASN A 294 -18.56 9.97 -15.22
CA ASN A 294 -19.51 8.99 -15.72
C ASN A 294 -18.81 7.68 -16.07
N LEU A 295 -19.55 6.58 -16.02
CA LEU A 295 -19.07 5.31 -16.54
C LEU A 295 -19.07 5.30 -18.07
N PRO A 296 -18.19 4.50 -18.70
CA PRO A 296 -18.27 4.24 -20.14
C PRO A 296 -19.61 3.57 -20.54
N ILE A 297 -20.19 2.79 -19.63
CA ILE A 297 -21.48 2.09 -19.81
C ILE A 297 -22.28 2.21 -18.50
N PRO A 298 -23.54 2.68 -18.53
CA PRO A 298 -24.40 2.80 -17.34
C PRO A 298 -24.78 1.44 -16.71
N HIS A 299 -25.07 1.46 -15.40
CA HIS A 299 -25.75 0.41 -14.64
C HIS A 299 -25.11 -0.99 -14.70
N LEU A 300 -23.96 -1.14 -14.04
CA LEU A 300 -23.22 -2.40 -14.00
C LEU A 300 -23.33 -3.11 -12.63
N PRO A 301 -23.47 -4.45 -12.63
CA PRO A 301 -23.41 -5.24 -11.40
C PRO A 301 -22.06 -5.06 -10.69
N PRO A 302 -22.06 -4.85 -9.35
CA PRO A 302 -20.83 -4.62 -8.59
C PRO A 302 -19.87 -5.81 -8.62
N ASP A 303 -20.38 -7.05 -8.71
CA ASP A 303 -19.58 -8.28 -8.62
C ASP A 303 -18.67 -8.52 -9.84
N GLU A 304 -18.86 -7.77 -10.92
CA GLU A 304 -18.09 -7.91 -12.17
C GLU A 304 -17.38 -6.62 -12.61
N PHE A 305 -17.11 -5.74 -11.66
CA PHE A 305 -16.47 -4.46 -11.89
C PHE A 305 -15.29 -4.23 -10.94
N PHE A 306 -14.14 -3.84 -11.50
CA PHE A 306 -12.97 -3.44 -10.74
C PHE A 306 -12.36 -2.20 -11.37
N PHE A 307 -11.75 -1.34 -10.55
CA PHE A 307 -11.02 -0.18 -11.06
C PHE A 307 -9.71 0.01 -10.30
N GLY A 308 -8.77 0.69 -10.94
CA GLY A 308 -7.41 0.83 -10.44
C GLY A 308 -6.56 1.66 -11.40
N VAL A 309 -5.25 1.70 -11.15
CA VAL A 309 -4.32 2.51 -11.94
C VAL A 309 -3.33 1.63 -12.69
N CYS A 310 -3.07 2.00 -13.94
CA CYS A 310 -2.01 1.44 -14.77
C CYS A 310 -1.31 2.60 -15.48
N GLN A 311 0.02 2.69 -15.36
CA GLN A 311 0.82 3.75 -16.01
C GLN A 311 0.31 5.17 -15.72
N GLY A 312 -0.14 5.43 -14.49
CA GLY A 312 -0.67 6.73 -14.07
C GLY A 312 -2.08 7.04 -14.59
N ARG A 313 -2.76 6.12 -15.28
CA ARG A 313 -4.12 6.31 -15.79
C ARG A 313 -5.12 5.40 -15.09
N LEU A 314 -6.31 5.93 -14.88
CA LEU A 314 -7.42 5.19 -14.29
C LEU A 314 -7.96 4.17 -15.30
N ARG A 315 -8.14 2.92 -14.86
CA ARG A 315 -8.68 1.84 -15.67
C ARG A 315 -9.82 1.13 -14.98
N ILE A 316 -10.74 0.62 -15.79
CA ILE A 316 -11.84 -0.23 -15.39
C ILE A 316 -11.64 -1.60 -16.02
N PHE A 317 -11.77 -2.65 -15.20
CA PHE A 317 -11.99 -4.01 -15.64
C PHE A 317 -13.47 -4.27 -15.50
N GLN A 318 -14.06 -4.78 -16.58
CA GLN A 318 -15.46 -5.09 -16.64
C GLN A 318 -15.65 -6.49 -17.22
N ARG A 319 -16.50 -7.28 -16.58
CA ARG A 319 -17.04 -8.50 -17.15
C ARG A 319 -18.55 -8.28 -17.40
N PRO A 320 -19.03 -8.46 -18.64
CA PRO A 320 -20.47 -8.29 -18.92
C PRO A 320 -21.27 -9.51 -18.44
N TRP A 321 -22.24 -9.31 -17.54
CA TRP A 321 -23.26 -10.31 -17.22
C TRP A 321 -24.23 -10.47 -18.40
N HIS A 322 -24.53 -11.70 -18.81
CA HIS A 322 -25.64 -11.99 -19.71
C HIS A 322 -26.48 -13.16 -19.18
N LEU A 323 -27.77 -12.90 -18.91
CA LEU A 323 -28.73 -13.85 -18.34
C LEU A 323 -29.09 -15.04 -19.24
N HIS A 324 -28.86 -14.96 -20.56
CA HIS A 324 -29.35 -15.97 -21.53
C HIS A 324 -28.27 -16.56 -22.44
N TYR A 325 -27.01 -16.16 -22.25
CA TYR A 325 -25.87 -16.78 -22.92
C TYR A 325 -24.72 -16.80 -21.91
N PRO A 326 -24.11 -17.95 -21.61
CA PRO A 326 -22.85 -18.01 -20.86
C PRO A 326 -21.73 -17.44 -21.76
N SER A 327 -21.79 -16.14 -22.01
CA SER A 327 -20.76 -15.34 -22.67
C SER A 327 -19.72 -14.86 -21.67
N ALA A 328 -19.59 -15.58 -20.54
CA ALA A 328 -18.56 -15.51 -19.50
C ALA A 328 -17.12 -15.73 -20.02
N TYR A 329 -16.91 -15.64 -21.32
CA TYR A 329 -15.64 -15.83 -22.01
C TYR A 329 -15.01 -14.53 -22.47
N LYS A 330 -15.44 -13.36 -21.99
CA LYS A 330 -14.71 -12.12 -22.26
C LYS A 330 -14.69 -11.15 -21.10
N PHE A 331 -13.67 -10.30 -21.08
CA PHE A 331 -13.63 -9.11 -20.26
C PHE A 331 -13.18 -7.91 -21.10
N LEU A 332 -13.57 -6.73 -20.64
CA LEU A 332 -13.29 -5.44 -21.25
C LEU A 332 -12.41 -4.63 -20.31
N ILE A 333 -11.43 -3.94 -20.89
CA ILE A 333 -10.62 -2.97 -20.17
C ILE A 333 -10.85 -1.60 -20.79
N TRP A 334 -11.27 -0.67 -19.94
CA TRP A 334 -11.41 0.74 -20.28
C TRP A 334 -10.33 1.54 -19.59
N GLU A 335 -9.87 2.60 -20.24
CA GLU A 335 -8.94 3.58 -19.70
C GLU A 335 -9.56 4.97 -19.84
N LEU A 336 -9.46 5.77 -18.79
CA LEU A 336 -9.89 7.16 -18.80
C LEU A 336 -8.84 7.97 -19.57
N GLU A 337 -9.23 8.56 -20.69
CA GLU A 337 -8.34 9.37 -21.54
C GLU A 337 -8.34 10.83 -21.14
N ASP A 338 -9.52 11.36 -20.82
CA ASP A 338 -9.70 12.75 -20.43
C ASP A 338 -10.63 12.85 -19.23
N TYR A 339 -10.32 13.75 -18.31
CA TYR A 339 -11.15 14.12 -17.17
C TYR A 339 -12.21 15.18 -17.53
N GLY A 340 -12.07 15.87 -18.66
CA GLY A 340 -13.04 16.85 -19.17
C GLY A 340 -14.42 16.26 -19.43
N ASN A 341 -15.46 17.10 -19.32
CA ASN A 341 -16.87 16.76 -19.60
C ASN A 341 -17.38 15.51 -18.85
N GLU A 342 -17.13 15.41 -17.55
CA GLU A 342 -17.48 14.23 -16.73
C GLU A 342 -16.78 12.93 -17.16
N GLY A 343 -15.64 13.04 -17.85
CA GLY A 343 -14.74 11.95 -18.18
C GLY A 343 -15.03 11.25 -19.52
N THR A 344 -13.98 11.10 -20.33
CA THR A 344 -14.02 10.36 -21.61
C THR A 344 -13.23 9.06 -21.49
N TRP A 345 -13.89 7.94 -21.79
CA TRP A 345 -13.32 6.60 -21.69
C TRP A 345 -13.02 5.98 -23.04
N CYS A 346 -11.90 5.29 -23.15
CA CYS A 346 -11.51 4.52 -24.32
C CYS A 346 -11.34 3.05 -23.97
N ARG A 347 -11.86 2.17 -24.83
CA ARG A 347 -11.70 0.72 -24.66
C ARG A 347 -10.32 0.30 -25.17
N LYS A 348 -9.44 -0.13 -24.26
CA LYS A 348 -8.09 -0.61 -24.61
C LYS A 348 -8.06 -2.09 -24.98
N HIS A 349 -8.79 -2.94 -24.25
CA HIS A 349 -8.75 -4.38 -24.49
C HIS A 349 -10.14 -5.00 -24.52
N THR A 350 -10.30 -5.98 -25.40
CA THR A 350 -11.38 -6.96 -25.37
C THR A 350 -10.73 -8.33 -25.44
N VAL A 351 -10.68 -9.02 -24.31
CA VAL A 351 -9.98 -10.30 -24.20
C VAL A 351 -11.01 -11.39 -24.09
N TYR A 352 -10.90 -12.40 -24.95
CA TYR A 352 -11.73 -13.59 -24.89
C TYR A 352 -10.96 -14.73 -24.21
N PHE A 353 -11.44 -15.24 -23.08
CA PHE A 353 -10.81 -16.35 -22.34
C PHE A 353 -10.62 -17.60 -23.22
N LYS A 354 -11.54 -17.86 -24.16
CA LYS A 354 -11.43 -18.97 -25.12
C LYS A 354 -10.20 -18.86 -26.05
N ASN A 355 -9.74 -17.64 -26.30
CA ASN A 355 -8.64 -17.34 -27.23
C ASN A 355 -7.28 -17.26 -26.52
N LEU A 356 -7.22 -17.51 -25.20
CA LEU A 356 -5.96 -17.53 -24.47
C LEU A 356 -5.19 -18.83 -24.74
N GLU A 357 -3.91 -18.70 -25.06
CA GLU A 357 -2.97 -19.80 -25.29
C GLU A 357 -2.56 -20.48 -23.99
N ASN A 358 -2.39 -21.81 -24.07
CA ASN A 358 -2.52 -22.70 -22.91
C ASN A 358 -1.23 -22.81 -22.08
N SER A 359 -1.29 -22.40 -20.81
CA SER A 359 -0.59 -23.11 -19.74
C SER A 359 -1.47 -24.27 -19.21
N LYS A 360 -0.90 -25.22 -18.48
CA LYS A 360 -1.64 -26.34 -17.83
C LYS A 360 -2.85 -25.85 -17.00
N LEU A 361 -2.80 -24.61 -16.48
CA LEU A 361 -3.90 -23.99 -15.74
C LEU A 361 -5.12 -23.66 -16.60
N VAL A 362 -4.96 -23.28 -17.86
CA VAL A 362 -6.10 -22.97 -18.74
C VAL A 362 -6.94 -24.22 -19.00
N LYS A 363 -6.32 -25.41 -19.08
CA LYS A 363 -7.05 -26.68 -19.16
C LYS A 363 -7.88 -26.95 -17.90
N LEU A 364 -7.34 -26.64 -16.72
CA LEU A 364 -8.08 -26.74 -15.45
C LEU A 364 -9.20 -25.69 -15.38
N ALA A 365 -8.94 -24.42 -15.70
CA ALA A 365 -9.94 -23.35 -15.68
C ALA A 365 -11.06 -23.52 -16.73
N LYS A 366 -10.75 -24.09 -17.90
CA LYS A 366 -11.75 -24.47 -18.92
C LYS A 366 -12.69 -25.57 -18.41
N ASN A 367 -12.19 -26.51 -17.60
CA ASN A 367 -13.01 -27.56 -17.00
C ASN A 367 -13.85 -27.07 -15.80
N PHE A 368 -13.42 -26.01 -15.11
CA PHE A 368 -14.06 -25.53 -13.86
C PHE A 368 -14.87 -24.24 -13.97
N CYS A 369 -15.28 -23.85 -15.19
CA CYS A 369 -15.91 -22.57 -15.52
C CYS A 369 -14.99 -21.36 -15.27
N CYS A 370 -14.88 -20.47 -16.27
CA CYS A 370 -14.12 -19.21 -16.18
C CYS A 370 -14.66 -18.24 -15.10
N SER A 371 -15.81 -18.54 -14.50
CA SER A 371 -16.35 -17.84 -13.32
C SER A 371 -15.43 -17.87 -12.10
N LYS A 372 -14.46 -18.80 -12.04
CA LYS A 372 -13.49 -18.89 -10.95
C LYS A 372 -12.27 -17.97 -11.08
N LEU A 373 -12.07 -17.31 -12.22
CA LEU A 373 -10.99 -16.34 -12.40
C LEU A 373 -11.44 -14.99 -11.85
N ASN A 374 -11.02 -14.64 -10.63
CA ASN A 374 -11.35 -13.36 -10.02
C ASN A 374 -10.29 -12.33 -10.39
N PHE A 375 -10.69 -11.19 -10.95
CA PHE A 375 -9.74 -10.12 -11.23
C PHE A 375 -9.16 -9.58 -9.92
N LEU A 376 -7.86 -9.29 -9.90
CA LEU A 376 -7.18 -8.76 -8.73
C LEU A 376 -6.69 -7.33 -8.95
N ALA A 377 -5.91 -7.10 -10.00
CA ALA A 377 -5.31 -5.79 -10.27
C ALA A 377 -4.75 -5.67 -11.69
N PHE A 378 -4.56 -4.42 -12.13
CA PHE A 378 -3.78 -4.09 -13.32
C PHE A 378 -2.30 -4.17 -13.01
N HIS A 379 -1.47 -4.64 -13.96
CA HIS A 379 -0.04 -4.47 -13.81
C HIS A 379 0.31 -2.98 -13.87
N PRO A 380 1.10 -2.42 -12.93
CA PRO A 380 1.21 -0.97 -12.79
C PRO A 380 2.03 -0.33 -13.93
N LYS A 381 2.79 -1.12 -14.70
CA LYS A 381 3.71 -0.63 -15.75
C LYS A 381 3.46 -1.17 -17.13
N ASP A 382 2.79 -2.31 -17.23
CA ASP A 382 2.55 -2.98 -18.50
C ASP A 382 1.05 -2.98 -18.71
N GLY A 383 0.59 -2.19 -19.66
CA GLY A 383 -0.83 -2.06 -19.98
C GLY A 383 -1.46 -3.36 -20.49
N GLU A 384 -0.66 -4.33 -20.91
CA GLU A 384 -1.12 -5.58 -21.50
C GLU A 384 -1.31 -6.70 -20.47
N ILE A 385 -0.78 -6.54 -19.25
CA ILE A 385 -0.76 -7.59 -18.21
C ILE A 385 -1.82 -7.34 -17.13
N PHE A 386 -2.60 -8.38 -16.85
CA PHE A 386 -3.68 -8.38 -15.86
C PHE A 386 -3.49 -9.51 -14.86
N LEU A 387 -3.70 -9.22 -13.57
CA LEU A 387 -3.56 -10.18 -12.49
C LEU A 387 -4.92 -10.75 -12.09
N PHE A 388 -4.99 -12.07 -12.03
CA PHE A 388 -6.17 -12.81 -11.60
C PHE A 388 -5.83 -13.75 -10.44
N LYS A 389 -6.83 -14.03 -9.62
CA LYS A 389 -6.83 -15.15 -8.68
C LYS A 389 -7.58 -16.32 -9.31
N PHE A 390 -6.99 -17.50 -9.26
CA PHE A 390 -7.62 -18.75 -9.62
C PHE A 390 -7.32 -19.77 -8.52
N GLU A 391 -8.33 -20.15 -7.75
CA GLU A 391 -8.16 -21.01 -6.56
C GLU A 391 -7.04 -20.43 -5.65
N ASP A 392 -5.99 -21.22 -5.42
CA ASP A 392 -4.79 -20.82 -4.65
C ASP A 392 -3.66 -20.30 -5.55
N TYR A 393 -3.95 -19.73 -6.71
CA TYR A 393 -2.92 -19.20 -7.62
C TYR A 393 -3.19 -17.76 -8.00
N ILE A 394 -2.12 -16.96 -8.07
CA ILE A 394 -2.09 -15.72 -8.82
C ILE A 394 -1.61 -16.05 -10.22
N VAL A 395 -2.36 -15.55 -11.19
CA VAL A 395 -2.18 -15.84 -12.59
C VAL A 395 -2.06 -14.52 -13.34
N GLU A 396 -1.04 -14.43 -14.18
CA GLU A 396 -0.77 -13.30 -15.07
C GLU A 396 -1.35 -13.59 -16.45
N CYS A 397 -2.22 -12.71 -16.93
CA CYS A 397 -2.79 -12.75 -18.26
C CYS A 397 -2.16 -11.64 -19.10
N ASN A 398 -1.39 -12.00 -20.12
CA ASN A 398 -0.92 -11.07 -21.13
C ASN A 398 -1.93 -11.02 -22.28
N SER A 399 -2.56 -9.88 -22.50
CA SER A 399 -3.60 -9.74 -23.52
C SER A 399 -3.08 -9.64 -24.94
N ARG A 400 -1.83 -9.19 -25.12
CA ARG A 400 -1.17 -9.12 -26.43
C ARG A 400 -0.72 -10.49 -26.91
N THR A 401 0.04 -11.22 -26.09
CA THR A 401 0.49 -12.58 -26.43
C THR A 401 -0.60 -13.62 -26.21
N ARG A 402 -1.68 -13.26 -25.51
CA ARG A 402 -2.79 -14.13 -25.11
C ARG A 402 -2.35 -15.27 -24.20
N VAL A 403 -1.22 -15.14 -23.54
CA VAL A 403 -0.68 -16.17 -22.64
C VAL A 403 -1.19 -15.95 -21.22
N LEU A 404 -1.51 -17.05 -20.54
CA LEU A 404 -1.91 -17.07 -19.14
C LEU A 404 -0.92 -17.91 -18.33
N GLU A 405 -0.17 -17.30 -17.42
CA GLU A 405 0.93 -17.93 -16.67
C GLU A 405 0.75 -17.87 -15.15
N VAL A 406 1.27 -18.88 -14.45
CA VAL A 406 1.29 -18.87 -12.97
C VAL A 406 2.34 -17.87 -12.50
N ALA A 407 1.91 -16.79 -11.88
CA ALA A 407 2.84 -15.86 -11.23
C ALA A 407 3.26 -16.39 -9.84
N ARG A 408 2.29 -16.90 -9.07
CA ARG A 408 2.56 -17.33 -7.68
C ARG A 408 1.50 -18.31 -7.16
N LYS A 409 1.91 -19.29 -6.36
CA LYS A 409 1.00 -20.10 -5.53
C LYS A 409 0.78 -19.43 -4.17
N LEU A 410 -0.48 -19.34 -3.77
CA LEU A 410 -0.99 -18.81 -2.52
C LEU A 410 -1.04 -19.92 -1.47
N LYS A 411 -0.91 -19.53 -0.21
CA LYS A 411 -1.04 -20.43 0.95
C LYS A 411 -2.38 -20.27 1.68
N CYS A 412 -3.22 -19.34 1.24
CA CYS A 412 -4.46 -18.96 1.91
C CYS A 412 -5.45 -18.38 0.90
N THR A 413 -6.74 -18.47 1.21
CA THR A 413 -7.86 -18.02 0.37
C THR A 413 -8.25 -16.56 0.61
N ASP A 414 -8.04 -15.99 1.80
CA ASP A 414 -8.39 -14.59 2.09
C ASP A 414 -7.21 -13.66 1.77
N ILE A 415 -7.34 -12.89 0.69
CA ILE A 415 -6.25 -12.08 0.14
C ILE A 415 -6.75 -10.67 -0.19
N SER A 416 -5.98 -9.67 0.25
CA SER A 416 -6.00 -8.33 -0.31
C SER A 416 -4.69 -8.10 -1.06
N LEU A 417 -4.77 -7.68 -2.31
CA LEU A 417 -3.60 -7.43 -3.14
C LEU A 417 -3.26 -5.95 -3.14
N PHE A 418 -2.01 -5.61 -2.81
CA PHE A 418 -1.48 -4.25 -2.93
C PHE A 418 -0.21 -4.28 -3.78
N LEU A 419 -0.25 -3.58 -4.90
CA LEU A 419 0.90 -3.46 -5.80
C LEU A 419 1.79 -2.34 -5.30
N LEU A 420 3.02 -2.67 -4.88
CA LEU A 420 4.01 -1.68 -4.51
C LEU A 420 5.02 -1.53 -5.64
N SER A 421 5.18 -0.28 -6.09
CA SER A 421 6.29 0.07 -6.95
C SER A 421 7.54 0.11 -6.08
N ARG A 422 8.63 -0.55 -6.50
CA ARG A 422 9.90 -0.43 -5.80
C ARG A 422 10.68 0.73 -6.42
N PRO A 423 10.74 1.90 -5.77
CA PRO A 423 11.53 3.02 -6.28
C PRO A 423 13.03 2.70 -6.22
N LEU A 424 13.82 3.44 -7.01
CA LEU A 424 15.29 3.42 -6.95
C LEU A 424 15.82 3.70 -5.54
N TRP A 425 15.10 4.53 -4.80
CA TRP A 425 15.31 4.82 -3.39
C TRP A 425 14.00 4.72 -2.61
N PRO A 426 13.91 3.90 -1.53
CA PRO A 426 12.70 3.80 -0.72
C PRO A 426 12.25 5.16 -0.22
N THR A 427 10.95 5.41 -0.28
CA THR A 427 10.36 6.64 0.24
C THR A 427 10.52 6.64 1.76
N PRO A 428 11.20 7.65 2.34
CA PRO A 428 11.29 7.75 3.80
C PRO A 428 9.88 7.83 4.38
N VAL A 429 9.65 7.17 5.52
CA VAL A 429 8.40 7.40 6.24
C VAL A 429 8.43 8.82 6.79
N PRO A 430 7.45 9.68 6.45
CA PRO A 430 7.44 11.06 6.89
C PRO A 430 7.45 11.19 8.42
N SER A 431 8.01 12.29 8.92
CA SER A 431 7.86 12.71 10.32
C SER A 431 6.68 13.66 10.47
N LEU A 432 6.01 13.63 11.62
CA LEU A 432 5.05 14.67 11.98
C LEU A 432 5.80 15.97 12.30
N PRO A 433 5.19 17.15 12.09
CA PRO A 433 5.74 18.38 12.63
C PRO A 433 5.93 18.18 14.14
N PHE A 434 7.11 18.53 14.64
CA PHE A 434 7.33 18.56 16.08
C PHE A 434 6.35 19.58 16.65
N GLU A 435 5.55 19.20 17.66
CA GLU A 435 5.03 20.17 18.61
C GLU A 435 6.26 20.89 19.15
N LEU A 436 6.47 22.14 18.73
CA LEU A 436 7.32 23.05 19.49
C LEU A 436 6.60 23.17 20.83
N GLU A 437 6.96 22.33 21.79
CA GLU A 437 6.69 22.60 23.19
C GLU A 437 7.29 23.98 23.44
N CYS A 438 6.44 25.01 23.49
CA CYS A 438 6.83 26.27 24.07
C CYS A 438 7.42 25.92 25.45
N PRO A 439 8.66 26.31 25.75
CA PRO A 439 9.19 26.08 27.08
C PRO A 439 8.21 26.68 28.08
N PRO A 440 7.80 25.94 29.12
CA PRO A 440 7.00 26.53 30.18
C PRO A 440 7.87 27.62 30.81
N ASN A 441 7.40 28.87 30.68
CA ASN A 441 7.96 30.14 31.14
C ASN A 441 8.75 30.94 30.09
N CYS A 442 8.07 31.92 29.50
CA CYS A 442 8.58 33.28 29.33
C CYS A 442 7.62 34.24 30.01
#